data_AF-A0A2D7XGZ2-F1
#
_entry.id   AF-A0A2D7XGZ2-F1
#
_cell.length_a   1.000
_cell.length_b   1.000
_cell.length_c   1.000
_cell.angle_alpha   90.00
_cell.angle_beta   90.00
_cell.angle_gamma   90.00
#
_symmetry.space_group_name_H-M   'P 1'
#
loop_
_entity.id
_entity.type
_entity.pdbx_description
1 polymer ?
#
loop_
_entity_poly.entity_id
_entity_poly.type
_entity_poly.pdbx_seq_one_letter_code
_entity_poly.pdbx_strand_id
1 'polypeptide(L)' 'MNELEAVRQKIREYMNHIADHMAGGGCEDYESYMRLVGKVEALALVERDVLDLEKLLQED' A
#
# COMPACT_ATOMS: atom_id res chain seq x y z
N MET A 1 -9.78 15.76 -6.90
CA MET A 1 -9.13 14.78 -6.03
C MET A 1 -9.68 14.99 -4.63
N ASN A 2 -10.49 14.04 -4.15
CA ASN A 2 -10.98 14.09 -2.77
C ASN A 2 -9.85 13.63 -1.82
N GLU A 3 -10.01 13.89 -0.52
CA GLU A 3 -9.01 13.58 0.50
C GLU A 3 -8.69 12.07 0.54
N LEU A 4 -9.68 11.20 0.35
CA LEU A 4 -9.51 9.74 0.34
C LEU A 4 -8.73 9.25 -0.87
N GLU A 5 -8.98 9.82 -2.05
CA GLU A 5 -8.28 9.55 -3.29
C GLU A 5 -6.80 9.95 -3.16
N ALA A 6 -6.50 11.09 -2.54
CA ALA A 6 -5.14 11.53 -2.27
C ALA A 6 -4.40 10.57 -1.32
N VAL A 7 -5.08 10.06 -0.28
CA VAL A 7 -4.52 9.07 0.64
C VAL A 7 -4.28 7.73 -0.07
N ARG A 8 -5.27 7.25 -0.84
CA ARG A 8 -5.15 6.01 -1.63
C ARG A 8 -3.98 6.07 -2.60
N GLN A 9 -3.79 7.20 -3.27
CA GLN A 9 -2.67 7.41 -4.19
C GLN A 9 -1.32 7.28 -3.47
N LYS A 10 -1.16 7.87 -2.28
CA LYS A 10 0.06 7.71 -1.47
C LYS A 10 0.30 6.27 -1.04
N ILE A 11 -0.76 5.54 -0.66
CA ILE A 11 -0.64 4.11 -0.30
C ILE A 11 -0.08 3.31 -1.49
N ARG A 12 -0.58 3.56 -2.70
CA ARG A 12 -0.05 2.95 -3.94
C ARG A 12 1.41 3.30 -4.19
N GLU A 13 1.78 4.57 -4.02
CA GLU A 13 3.18 5.01 -4.13
C GLU A 13 4.08 4.25 -3.16
N TYR A 14 3.68 4.12 -1.89
CA TYR A 14 4.44 3.34 -0.90
C TYR A 14 4.58 1.86 -1.28
N MET A 15 3.49 1.22 -1.73
CA MET A 15 3.55 -0.17 -2.19
C MET A 15 4.49 -0.32 -3.39
N ASN A 16 4.40 0.57 -4.38
CA ASN A 16 5.25 0.54 -5.57
C ASN A 16 6.72 0.73 -5.22
N HIS A 17 7.05 1.69 -4.35
CA HIS A 17 8.43 1.89 -3.91
C HIS A 17 9.01 0.66 -3.20
N ILE A 18 8.22 -0.03 -2.38
CA ILE A 18 8.66 -1.27 -1.74
C ILE A 18 8.83 -2.38 -2.78
N ALA A 19 7.87 -2.55 -3.69
CA ALA A 19 7.93 -3.54 -4.75
C ALA A 19 9.16 -3.34 -5.66
N ASP A 20 9.43 -2.11 -6.07
CA ASP A 20 10.60 -1.75 -6.88
C ASP A 20 11.91 -2.04 -6.13
N HIS A 21 11.98 -1.69 -4.84
CA HIS A 21 13.15 -1.98 -4.01
C HIS A 21 13.39 -3.49 -3.87
N MET A 22 12.33 -4.28 -3.65
CA MET A 22 12.43 -5.74 -3.60
C MET A 22 12.84 -6.34 -4.95
N ALA A 23 12.23 -5.89 -6.05
CA ALA A 23 12.53 -6.36 -7.41
C ALA A 23 13.94 -5.97 -7.86
N GLY A 24 14.46 -4.82 -7.39
CA GLY A 24 15.82 -4.37 -7.61
C GLY A 24 16.89 -5.10 -6.78
N GLY A 25 16.51 -6.09 -5.98
CA GLY A 25 17.46 -6.84 -5.14
C GLY A 25 17.85 -6.11 -3.85
N GLY A 26 17.02 -5.18 -3.37
CA GLY A 26 17.28 -4.41 -2.15
C GLY A 26 17.16 -5.21 -0.84
N CYS A 27 16.80 -6.49 -0.90
CA CYS A 27 16.76 -7.38 0.26
C CYS A 27 18.07 -8.18 0.33
N GLU A 28 18.84 -7.98 1.39
CA GLU A 28 20.12 -8.67 1.61
C GLU A 28 19.94 -10.08 2.16
N ASP A 29 18.80 -10.34 2.80
CA ASP A 29 18.48 -11.61 3.45
C ASP A 29 16.98 -11.90 3.46
N TYR A 30 16.61 -13.07 3.96
CA TYR A 30 15.21 -13.49 4.05
C TYR A 30 14.40 -12.64 5.03
N GLU A 31 15.01 -12.17 6.12
CA GLU A 31 14.31 -11.38 7.14
C GLU A 31 13.90 -10.00 6.60
N SER A 32 14.79 -9.32 5.89
CA SER A 32 14.51 -8.07 5.21
C SER A 32 13.41 -8.23 4.16
N TYR A 33 13.47 -9.31 3.36
CA TYR A 33 12.40 -9.63 2.41
C TYR A 33 11.05 -9.82 3.10
N MET A 34 10.98 -10.66 4.14
CA MET A 34 9.75 -10.93 4.89
C MET A 34 9.16 -9.67 5.52
N ARG A 35 10.01 -8.78 6.05
CA ARG A 35 9.59 -7.50 6.61
C ARG A 35 8.93 -6.61 5.55
N LEU A 36 9.47 -6.56 4.34
CA LEU A 36 8.92 -5.74 3.26
C LEU A 36 7.63 -6.34 2.68
N VAL A 37 7.57 -7.66 2.52
CA VAL A 37 6.32 -8.36 2.17
C VAL A 37 5.21 -8.02 3.16
N GLY A 38 5.48 -8.13 4.46
CA GLY A 38 4.48 -7.81 5.48
C GLY A 38 4.03 -6.35 5.45
N LYS A 39 4.91 -5.40 5.08
CA LYS A 39 4.52 -4.00 4.88
C LYS A 39 3.59 -3.83 3.67
N VAL A 40 3.88 -4.50 2.55
CA VAL A 40 3.02 -4.45 1.35
C VAL A 40 1.65 -5.04 1.65
N GLU A 41 1.59 -6.18 2.36
CA GLU A 41 0.33 -6.79 2.77
C GLU A 41 -0.52 -5.85 3.63
N ALA A 42 0.08 -5.22 4.64
CA ALA A 42 -0.61 -4.26 5.49
C ALA A 42 -1.12 -3.04 4.71
N LEU A 43 -0.32 -2.49 3.79
CA LEU A 43 -0.73 -1.36 2.95
C LEU A 43 -1.88 -1.73 2.01
N ALA A 44 -1.90 -2.95 1.48
CA ALA A 44 -2.99 -3.42 0.62
C ALA A 44 -4.33 -3.54 1.37
N LEU A 45 -4.28 -4.00 2.64
CA LEU A 45 -5.48 -4.02 3.50
C LEU A 45 -5.97 -2.60 3.78
N VAL A 46 -5.08 -1.67 4.10
CA VAL A 46 -5.45 -0.26 4.34
C VAL A 46 -5.99 0.40 3.06
N GLU A 47 -5.43 0.12 1.88
CA GLU A 47 -5.97 0.61 0.61
C GLU A 47 -7.41 0.14 0.42
N ARG A 48 -7.70 -1.12 0.77
CA ARG A 48 -9.04 -1.70 0.68
C ARG A 48 -10.01 -0.99 1.63
N ASP A 49 -9.61 -0.75 2.87
CA ASP A 49 -10.45 -0.05 3.84
C ASP A 49 -10.78 1.39 3.37
N VAL A 50 -9.80 2.09 2.78
CA VAL A 50 -10.02 3.43 2.20
C VAL A 50 -11.01 3.37 1.03
N LEU A 51 -10.89 2.38 0.16
CA LEU A 51 -11.84 2.17 -0.95
C LEU A 51 -13.24 1.88 -0.47
N ASP A 52 -13.39 1.08 0.58
CA ASP A 52 -14.69 0.73 1.13
C ASP A 52 -15.30 1.93 1.89
N LEU A 53 -14.49 2.74 2.58
CA LEU A 53 -14.93 4.02 3.16
C LEU A 53 -15.39 5.01 2.09
N GLU A 54 -14.66 5.12 0.98
CA GLU A 54 -15.04 6.00 -0.14
C GLU A 54 -16.42 5.61 -0.71
N LYS A 55 -16.72 4.32 -0.82
CA LYS A 55 -18.06 3.86 -1.25
C LYS A 55 -19.15 4.22 -0.26
N LEU A 56 -18.92 3.98 1.04
CA LEU A 56 -19.90 4.30 2.09
C LEU A 56 -20.27 5.79 2.05
N LEU A 57 -19.29 6.67 1.87
CA LEU A 57 -19.52 8.12 1.79
C LEU A 57 -20.15 8.59 0.46
N GLN A 58 -20.14 7.76 -0.59
CA GLN A 58 -20.80 8.06 -1.86
C GLN A 58 -22.25 7.54 -1.91
N GLU A 59 -22.58 6.56 -1.06
CA GLU A 59 -23.92 5.99 -0.94
C GLU A 59 -24.85 6.83 -0.04
N ASP A 60 -24.28 7.70 0.83
CA ASP A 60 -24.97 8.73 1.63
C ASP A 60 -25.15 10.06 0.87
#